data_AF-A0A3P9IUF4-F1
#
_entry.id   AF-A0A3P9IUF4-F1
#
_cell.length_a   1.000
_cell.length_b   1.000
_cell.length_c   1.000
_cell.angle_alpha   90.00
_cell.angle_beta   90.00
_cell.angle_gamma   90.00
#
_symmetry.space_group_name_H-M   'P 1'
#
loop_
_entity.id
_entity.type
_entity.pdbx_description
1 polymer ?
#
loop_
_entity_poly.entity_id
_entity_poly.type
_entity_poly.pdbx_seq_one_letter_code
_entity_poly.pdbx_strand_id
1 'polypeptide(L)'
;MQSSYFSVTCNKIENLPDELFFCKKLKTLKLGKNSLSALSPKIAYLALLTYLELRGNHFEVLPQELGSCSALKRSGLIVEDILFETLPSDVRDQMKAE
;
A
#
# COMPACT_ATOMS: atom_id res chain seq x y z
N MET A 1 -10.26 20.26 -6.47
CA MET A 1 -9.12 19.38 -6.22
C MET A 1 -9.49 18.43 -5.07
N GLN A 2 -10.13 17.30 -5.34
CA GLN A 2 -10.45 16.32 -4.29
C GLN A 2 -9.32 15.28 -4.25
N SER A 3 -8.41 15.38 -3.28
CA SER A 3 -7.55 14.24 -2.94
C SER A 3 -8.43 13.19 -2.26
N SER A 4 -8.57 12.02 -2.87
CA SER A 4 -9.30 10.92 -2.24
C SER A 4 -8.40 10.29 -1.17
N TYR A 5 -8.89 10.34 0.06
CA TYR A 5 -8.22 9.91 1.29
C TYR A 5 -9.09 8.86 1.97
N PHE A 6 -8.51 7.71 2.29
CA PHE A 6 -9.18 6.65 3.04
C PHE A 6 -8.30 6.20 4.19
N SER A 7 -8.86 6.17 5.41
CA SER A 7 -8.12 5.83 6.62
C SER A 7 -8.99 5.01 7.53
N VAL A 8 -8.49 3.83 7.89
CA VAL A 8 -9.09 2.93 8.88
C VAL A 8 -8.01 2.47 9.88
N THR A 9 -7.03 3.33 10.16
CA THR A 9 -5.97 3.08 11.14
C THR A 9 -6.54 2.80 12.54
N CYS A 10 -5.87 1.95 13.32
CA CYS A 10 -6.27 1.57 14.68
C CYS A 10 -7.63 0.84 14.76
N ASN A 11 -7.88 -0.07 13.82
CA ASN A 11 -9.04 -0.97 13.86
C ASN A 11 -8.58 -2.43 14.01
N LYS A 12 -9.51 -3.37 13.88
CA LYS A 12 -9.25 -4.82 13.90
C LYS A 12 -9.58 -5.46 12.56
N ILE A 13 -9.27 -4.75 11.46
CA ILE A 13 -9.60 -5.23 10.12
C ILE A 13 -8.62 -6.36 9.76
N GLU A 14 -9.17 -7.51 9.41
CA GLU A 14 -8.41 -8.69 8.99
C GLU A 14 -8.30 -8.82 7.47
N ASN A 15 -9.32 -8.33 6.75
CA ASN A 15 -9.38 -8.38 5.29
C ASN A 15 -9.93 -7.08 4.74
N LEU A 16 -9.43 -6.67 3.58
CA LEU A 16 -9.96 -5.52 2.83
C LEU A 16 -10.81 -6.01 1.66
N PRO A 17 -11.96 -5.36 1.39
CA PRO A 17 -12.73 -5.65 0.20
C PRO A 17 -11.93 -5.24 -1.04
N ASP A 18 -11.97 -6.09 -2.06
CA ASP A 18 -11.27 -5.82 -3.33
C ASP A 18 -11.78 -4.55 -4.02
N GLU A 19 -13.02 -4.17 -3.71
CA GLU A 19 -13.71 -2.98 -4.20
C GLU A 19 -12.96 -1.68 -3.85
N LEU A 20 -12.24 -1.66 -2.73
CA LEU A 20 -11.43 -0.51 -2.31
C LEU A 20 -10.36 -0.16 -3.36
N PHE A 21 -9.79 -1.17 -4.02
CA PHE A 21 -8.71 -0.99 -4.99
C PHE A 21 -9.21 -0.51 -6.36
N PHE A 22 -10.53 -0.48 -6.61
CA PHE A 22 -11.10 0.14 -7.81
C PHE A 22 -11.27 1.66 -7.68
N CYS A 23 -11.01 2.23 -6.50
CA CYS A 23 -11.01 3.67 -6.30
C CYS A 23 -9.76 4.33 -6.93
N LYS A 24 -9.70 4.38 -8.28
CA LYS A 24 -8.53 4.89 -9.05
C LYS A 24 -8.08 6.32 -8.70
N LYS A 25 -8.93 7.11 -8.04
CA LYS A 25 -8.63 8.46 -7.57
C LYS A 25 -7.98 8.51 -6.19
N LEU A 26 -7.85 7.37 -5.50
CA LEU A 26 -7.27 7.27 -4.17
C LEU A 26 -5.79 7.65 -4.20
N LYS A 27 -5.44 8.65 -3.38
CA LYS A 27 -4.07 9.14 -3.23
C LYS A 27 -3.44 8.71 -1.91
N THR A 28 -4.28 8.53 -0.90
CA THR A 28 -3.81 8.21 0.46
C THR A 28 -4.65 7.10 1.03
N LEU A 29 -3.97 6.01 1.40
CA LEU A 29 -4.55 4.82 2.02
C LEU A 29 -3.82 4.54 3.33
N LYS A 30 -4.53 4.72 4.46
CA LYS A 30 -3.99 4.41 5.78
C LYS A 30 -4.70 3.21 6.39
N LEU A 31 -3.92 2.16 6.59
CA LEU A 31 -4.36 0.86 7.10
C LEU A 31 -3.55 0.42 8.32
N GLY A 32 -2.68 1.29 8.86
CA GLY A 32 -1.80 0.93 9.97
C GLY A 32 -2.56 0.51 11.25
N LYS A 33 -1.90 -0.25 12.12
CA LYS A 33 -2.50 -0.76 13.37
C LYS A 33 -3.82 -1.49 13.12
N ASN A 34 -3.78 -2.51 12.27
CA ASN A 34 -4.89 -3.43 11.98
C ASN A 34 -4.38 -4.88 12.10
N SER A 35 -5.21 -5.85 11.70
CA SER A 35 -4.88 -7.27 11.73
C SER A 35 -4.71 -7.86 10.32
N LEU A 36 -4.37 -7.03 9.32
CA LEU A 36 -4.21 -7.50 7.95
C LEU A 36 -3.00 -8.44 7.84
N SER A 37 -3.17 -9.58 7.17
CA SER A 37 -2.11 -10.54 6.90
C SER A 37 -1.63 -10.52 5.44
N ALA A 38 -2.50 -10.09 4.52
CA ALA A 38 -2.22 -10.04 3.09
C ALA A 38 -2.81 -8.77 2.45
N LEU A 39 -2.09 -8.22 1.47
CA LEU A 39 -2.55 -7.10 0.65
C LEU A 39 -2.92 -7.64 -0.73
N SER A 40 -4.12 -7.32 -1.19
CA SER A 40 -4.59 -7.77 -2.52
C SER A 40 -3.66 -7.25 -3.63
N PRO A 41 -3.31 -8.08 -4.62
CA PRO A 41 -2.53 -7.65 -5.79
C PRO A 41 -3.24 -6.57 -6.61
N LYS A 42 -4.56 -6.38 -6.39
CA LYS A 42 -5.34 -5.29 -6.99
C LYS A 42 -4.89 -3.90 -6.57
N ILE A 43 -4.00 -3.76 -5.57
CA ILE A 43 -3.33 -2.50 -5.24
C ILE A 43 -2.72 -1.82 -6.48
N ALA A 44 -2.28 -2.60 -7.49
CA ALA A 44 -1.81 -2.11 -8.78
C ALA A 44 -2.78 -1.15 -9.50
N TYR A 45 -4.09 -1.24 -9.24
CA TYR A 45 -5.08 -0.38 -9.88
C TYR A 45 -5.10 1.04 -9.31
N LEU A 46 -4.48 1.26 -8.15
CA LEU A 46 -4.36 2.57 -7.53
C LEU A 46 -3.17 3.35 -8.09
N ALA A 47 -3.21 3.66 -9.39
CA ALA A 47 -2.12 4.35 -10.09
C ALA A 47 -1.80 5.76 -9.54
N LEU A 48 -2.76 6.39 -8.85
CA LEU A 48 -2.60 7.71 -8.23
C LEU A 48 -2.23 7.65 -6.74
N LEU A 49 -2.01 6.45 -6.19
CA LEU A 49 -1.66 6.29 -4.79
C LEU A 49 -0.26 6.87 -4.53
N THR A 50 -0.18 7.86 -3.65
CA THR A 50 1.08 8.51 -3.27
C THR A 50 1.50 8.16 -1.85
N TYR A 51 0.57 7.70 -1.02
CA TYR A 51 0.82 7.36 0.38
C TYR A 51 0.06 6.09 0.78
N LEU A 52 0.78 5.13 1.32
CA LEU A 52 0.28 3.84 1.79
C LEU A 52 0.90 3.51 3.15
N GLU A 53 0.07 3.41 4.18
CA GLU A 53 0.52 3.04 5.53
C GLU A 53 -0.05 1.69 5.95
N LEU A 54 0.86 0.74 6.16
CA LEU A 54 0.57 -0.65 6.51
C LEU A 54 1.20 -1.05 7.85
N ARG A 55 1.98 -0.17 8.48
CA ARG A 55 2.71 -0.45 9.71
C ARG A 55 1.79 -0.92 10.85
N GLY A 56 2.24 -1.90 11.63
CA GLY A 56 1.42 -2.49 12.71
C GLY A 56 0.29 -3.39 12.20
N ASN A 57 0.56 -4.15 11.14
CA ASN A 57 -0.25 -5.27 10.66
C ASN A 57 0.60 -6.55 10.71
N HIS A 58 0.03 -7.69 10.32
CA HIS A 58 0.68 -9.00 10.34
C HIS A 58 1.12 -9.46 8.95
N PHE A 59 1.58 -8.53 8.10
CA PHE A 59 2.06 -8.86 6.76
C PHE A 59 3.39 -9.62 6.84
N GLU A 60 3.48 -10.76 6.14
CA GLU A 60 4.72 -11.50 5.95
C GLU A 60 5.43 -11.10 4.65
N VAL A 61 4.64 -10.79 3.62
CA VAL A 61 5.11 -10.40 2.29
C VAL A 61 4.22 -9.30 1.73
N LEU A 62 4.79 -8.45 0.89
CA LEU A 62 4.04 -7.48 0.11
C LEU A 62 3.93 -7.93 -1.36
N PRO A 63 2.79 -7.67 -2.01
CA PRO A 63 2.62 -8.00 -3.42
C PRO A 63 3.58 -7.18 -4.29
N GLN A 64 4.23 -7.84 -5.25
CA GLN A 64 5.09 -7.18 -6.25
C GLN A 64 4.33 -6.14 -7.07
N GLU A 65 3.00 -6.28 -7.17
CA GLU A 65 2.07 -5.39 -7.83
C GLU A 65 2.10 -3.96 -7.27
N LEU A 66 2.66 -3.74 -6.08
CA LEU A 66 2.97 -2.40 -5.56
C LEU A 66 3.86 -1.58 -6.50
N GLY A 67 4.72 -2.22 -7.30
CA GLY A 67 5.51 -1.55 -8.33
C GLY A 67 4.66 -0.92 -9.44
N SER A 68 3.44 -1.41 -9.66
CA SER A 68 2.51 -0.82 -10.64
C SER A 68 1.90 0.52 -10.18
N CYS A 69 2.01 0.84 -8.88
CA CYS A 69 1.59 2.14 -8.35
C CYS A 69 2.61 3.21 -8.74
N SER A 70 2.52 3.73 -9.96
CA SER A 70 3.51 4.67 -10.53
C SER A 70 3.68 5.97 -9.74
N ALA A 71 2.67 6.39 -8.97
CA ALA A 71 2.75 7.57 -8.10
C ALA A 71 3.28 7.27 -6.68
N LEU A 72 3.44 5.99 -6.31
CA LEU A 72 3.84 5.58 -4.96
C LEU A 72 5.36 5.49 -4.87
N LYS A 73 5.94 6.45 -4.16
CA LYS A 73 7.39 6.51 -3.89
C LYS A 73 7.74 5.82 -2.57
N ARG A 74 9.02 5.50 -2.37
CA ARG A 74 9.52 4.93 -1.10
C ARG A 74 9.15 5.78 0.13
N SER A 75 9.13 7.11 0.00
CA SER A 75 8.74 8.03 1.07
C SER A 75 7.25 7.96 1.42
N GLY A 76 6.41 7.50 0.49
CA GLY A 76 4.98 7.32 0.68
C GLY A 76 4.60 5.94 1.21
N LEU A 77 5.49 4.94 1.12
CA LEU A 77 5.25 3.60 1.64
C LEU A 77 5.75 3.47 3.08
N ILE A 78 4.80 3.37 4.02
CA ILE A 78 5.06 3.22 5.45
C ILE A 78 4.75 1.77 5.86
N VAL A 79 5.80 0.96 5.92
CA VAL A 79 5.80 -0.48 6.26
C VAL A 79 6.92 -0.75 7.27
N GLU A 80 6.92 -1.94 7.87
CA GLU A 80 8.09 -2.41 8.63
C GLU A 80 9.28 -2.61 7.66
N ASP A 81 10.51 -2.29 8.10
CA ASP A 81 11.68 -2.32 7.22
C ASP A 81 11.95 -3.73 6.66
N ILE A 82 11.74 -4.76 7.48
CA ILE A 82 11.87 -6.16 7.05
C ILE A 82 10.94 -6.50 5.89
N LEU A 83 9.77 -5.88 5.86
CA LEU A 83 8.73 -6.18 4.89
C LEU A 83 9.03 -5.48 3.56
N PHE A 84 9.64 -4.29 3.60
CA PHE A 84 10.12 -3.62 2.39
C PHE A 84 11.20 -4.46 1.67
N GLU A 85 12.08 -5.12 2.42
CA GLU A 85 13.12 -6.00 1.86
C GLU A 85 12.55 -7.29 1.21
N THR A 86 11.29 -7.65 1.50
CA THR A 86 10.62 -8.78 0.83
C THR A 86 10.19 -8.46 -0.60
N LEU A 87 10.05 -7.18 -0.95
CA LEU A 87 9.70 -6.77 -2.31
C LEU A 87 10.85 -7.11 -3.28
N PRO A 88 10.54 -7.51 -4.54
CA PRO A 88 11.57 -7.71 -5.56
C PRO A 88 12.44 -6.46 -5.77
N SER A 89 13.71 -6.65 -6.14
CA SER A 89 14.65 -5.55 -6.39
C SER A 89 14.11 -4.52 -7.38
N ASP A 90 13.48 -5.00 -8.47
CA ASP A 90 12.93 -4.15 -9.52
C ASP A 90 11.84 -3.21 -8.98
N VAL A 91 10.98 -3.71 -8.08
CA VAL A 91 9.94 -2.91 -7.42
C VAL A 91 10.56 -1.87 -6.51
N ARG A 92 11.54 -2.26 -5.69
CA ARG A 92 12.23 -1.34 -4.78
C ARG A 92 12.95 -0.23 -5.54
N ASP A 93 13.57 -0.56 -6.66
CA ASP A 93 14.31 0.40 -7.49
C ASP A 93 13.35 1.35 -8.21
N GLN A 94 12.21 0.84 -8.70
CA GLN A 94 11.15 1.68 -9.26
C GLN A 94 10.58 2.68 -8.24
N MET A 95 10.41 2.27 -6.99
CA MET A 95 9.92 3.16 -5.92
C MET A 95 10.95 4.19 -5.43
N LYS A 96 12.23 3.98 -5.75
CA LYS A 96 13.34 4.90 -5.45
C LYS A 96 13.58 5.90 -6.59
N ALA A 97 13.15 5.58 -7.82
CA ALA A 97 13.29 6.47 -8.96
C ALA A 97 12.43 7.74 -8.78
N GLU A 98 13.05 8.90 -8.98
CA GLU A 98 12.44 10.23 -8.77
C GLU A 98 11.46 10.64 -9.86
#